data_AF-A0A7Y5J149-F1
#
_entry.id   AF-A0A7Y5J149-F1
#
_cell.length_a   1.000
_cell.length_b   1.000
_cell.length_c   1.000
_cell.angle_alpha   90.00
_cell.angle_beta   90.00
_cell.angle_gamma   90.00
#
_symmetry.space_group_name_H-M   'P 1'
#
loop_
_entity.id
_entity.type
_entity.pdbx_description
1 polymer ?
#
loop_
_entity_poly.entity_id
_entity_poly.type
_entity_poly.pdbx_seq_one_letter_code
_entity_poly.pdbx_strand_id
1 'polypeptide(L)'
;MVSAFRMKIDLLAQIALIATTLLLLLVERWGIAAYPLIGLLVWQAFSALELFFAYHHRRRRYYLLLTATAAALLPLWTTLPYLWGYLPFALMAMWYLLETVYDFSVVYRRHRSFWDL
;
A
#
# COMPACT_ATOMS: atom_id res chain seq x y z
N MET A 1 0.00 -0.94 -20.42
CA MET A 1 -1.32 -0.71 -19.76
C MET A 1 -1.43 -1.65 -18.58
N VAL A 2 -1.94 -1.19 -17.43
CA VAL A 2 -2.09 -2.06 -16.24
C VAL A 2 -3.28 -2.99 -16.42
N SER A 3 -3.10 -4.29 -16.17
CA SER A 3 -4.19 -5.26 -16.26
C SER A 3 -5.14 -5.17 -15.05
N ALA A 4 -6.44 -5.41 -15.27
CA ALA A 4 -7.42 -5.46 -14.18
C ALA A 4 -7.10 -6.56 -13.16
N PHE A 5 -6.53 -7.68 -13.61
CA PHE A 5 -6.11 -8.78 -12.75
C PHE A 5 -4.99 -8.36 -11.79
N ARG A 6 -3.97 -7.64 -12.29
CA ARG A 6 -2.89 -7.10 -11.45
C ARG A 6 -3.45 -6.18 -10.37
N MET A 7 -4.36 -5.26 -10.73
CA MET A 7 -4.97 -4.34 -9.76
C MET A 7 -5.84 -5.07 -8.73
N LYS A 8 -6.52 -6.16 -9.13
CA LYS A 8 -7.30 -7.01 -8.22
C LYS A 8 -6.41 -7.71 -7.19
N ILE A 9 -5.28 -8.28 -7.62
CA ILE A 9 -4.31 -8.92 -6.72
C ILE A 9 -3.75 -7.90 -5.73
N ASP A 10 -3.33 -6.73 -6.23
CA ASP A 10 -2.77 -5.67 -5.39
C ASP A 10 -3.77 -5.22 -4.31
N LEU A 11 -5.03 -4.99 -4.70
CA LEU A 11 -6.08 -4.60 -3.76
C LEU A 11 -6.38 -5.70 -2.72
N LEU A 12 -6.45 -6.97 -3.15
CA LEU A 12 -6.71 -8.11 -2.26
C LEU A 12 -5.58 -8.27 -1.23
N ALA A 13 -4.32 -8.19 -1.65
CA ALA A 13 -3.17 -8.28 -0.75
C ALA A 13 -3.20 -7.16 0.29
N GLN A 14 -3.50 -5.92 -0.13
CA GLN A 14 -3.61 -4.78 0.78
C GLN A 14 -4.74 -4.96 1.79
N ILE A 15 -5.93 -5.35 1.35
CA ILE A 15 -7.07 -5.59 2.25
C ILE A 15 -6.75 -6.70 3.25
N ALA A 16 -6.14 -7.81 2.81
CA ALA A 16 -5.78 -8.92 3.69
C ALA A 16 -4.77 -8.50 4.78
N LEU A 17 -3.74 -7.73 4.40
CA LEU A 17 -2.73 -7.25 5.33
C LEU A 17 -3.30 -6.20 6.30
N ILE A 18 -4.14 -5.27 5.82
CA ILE A 18 -4.82 -4.28 6.67
C ILE A 18 -5.74 -4.99 7.66
N ALA A 19 -6.58 -5.92 7.21
CA ALA A 19 -7.50 -6.65 8.07
C ALA A 19 -6.74 -7.44 9.15
N THR A 20 -5.64 -8.10 8.77
CA THR A 20 -4.78 -8.82 9.72
C THR A 20 -4.17 -7.89 10.77
N THR A 21 -3.63 -6.74 10.34
CA THR A 21 -3.09 -5.72 11.25
C THR A 21 -4.17 -5.23 12.22
N LEU A 22 -5.35 -4.86 11.72
CA LEU A 22 -6.46 -4.36 12.55
C LEU A 22 -6.94 -5.42 13.55
N LEU A 23 -7.10 -6.67 13.13
CA LEU A 23 -7.47 -7.77 14.03
C LEU A 23 -6.46 -7.94 15.16
N LEU A 24 -5.16 -7.91 14.86
CA LEU A 24 -4.11 -8.02 15.88
C LEU A 24 -4.10 -6.82 16.84
N LEU A 25 -4.36 -5.60 16.35
CA LEU A 25 -4.50 -4.43 17.22
C LEU A 25 -5.73 -4.54 18.13
N LEU A 26 -6.86 -5.05 17.62
CA LEU A 26 -8.09 -5.25 18.40
C LEU A 26 -7.92 -6.27 19.54
N VAL A 27 -7.08 -7.29 19.36
CA VAL A 27 -6.73 -8.26 20.41
C VAL A 27 -5.47 -7.86 21.19
N GLU A 28 -5.08 -6.58 21.14
CA GLU A 28 -3.95 -5.99 21.87
C GLU A 28 -2.58 -6.63 21.60
N ARG A 29 -2.41 -7.28 20.44
CA ARG A 29 -1.14 -7.89 20.00
C ARG A 29 -0.27 -6.89 19.25
N TRP A 30 0.00 -5.74 19.87
CA TRP A 30 0.71 -4.59 19.28
C TRP A 30 2.04 -4.96 18.60
N GLY A 31 2.92 -5.70 19.28
CA GLY A 31 4.21 -6.09 18.72
C GLY A 31 4.09 -7.00 17.50
N ILE A 32 3.07 -7.87 17.46
CA ILE A 32 2.83 -8.77 16.33
C ILE A 32 2.16 -8.03 15.18
N ALA A 33 1.31 -7.04 15.46
CA ALA A 33 0.66 -6.20 14.46
C ALA A 33 1.65 -5.40 13.58
N ALA A 34 2.87 -5.18 14.06
CA ALA A 34 3.94 -4.57 13.27
C ALA A 34 4.31 -5.39 12.03
N TYR A 35 4.31 -6.73 12.10
CA TYR A 35 4.72 -7.58 10.97
C TYR A 35 3.82 -7.44 9.73
N PRO A 36 2.49 -7.61 9.80
CA PRO A 36 1.62 -7.40 8.65
C PRO A 36 1.59 -5.95 8.18
N LEU A 37 1.77 -4.97 9.07
CA LEU A 37 1.92 -3.57 8.66
C LEU A 37 3.20 -3.33 7.86
N ILE A 38 4.34 -3.85 8.31
CA ILE A 38 5.60 -3.79 7.56
C ILE A 38 5.44 -4.50 6.21
N GLY A 39 4.83 -5.68 6.21
CA GLY A 39 4.49 -6.41 4.98
C GLY A 39 3.64 -5.58 4.01
N LEU A 40 2.65 -4.84 4.52
CA LEU A 40 1.81 -3.93 3.74
C LEU A 40 2.64 -2.81 3.12
N LEU A 41 3.47 -2.12 3.90
CA LEU A 41 4.30 -1.02 3.41
C LEU A 41 5.29 -1.48 2.34
N VAL A 42 5.93 -2.63 2.56
CA VAL A 42 6.86 -3.25 1.59
C VAL A 42 6.11 -3.63 0.32
N TRP A 43 4.95 -4.28 0.44
CA TRP A 43 4.11 -4.62 -0.71
C TRP A 43 3.72 -3.38 -1.51
N GLN A 44 3.22 -2.34 -0.84
CA GLN A 44 2.82 -1.08 -1.49
C GLN A 44 4.02 -0.37 -2.14
N ALA A 45 5.21 -0.42 -1.53
CA ALA A 45 6.43 0.11 -2.12
C ALA A 45 6.80 -0.61 -3.42
N PHE A 46 6.80 -1.95 -3.43
CA PHE A 46 7.04 -2.73 -4.64
C PHE A 46 5.96 -2.51 -5.71
N SER A 47 4.68 -2.49 -5.32
CA SER A 47 3.58 -2.17 -6.22
C SER A 47 3.73 -0.76 -6.82
N ALA A 48 4.21 0.23 -6.04
CA ALA A 48 4.47 1.58 -6.52
C ALA A 48 5.65 1.64 -7.50
N LEU A 49 6.73 0.92 -7.20
CA LEU A 49 7.90 0.80 -8.09
C LEU A 49 7.51 0.15 -9.41
N GLU A 50 6.78 -0.97 -9.37
CA GLU A 50 6.28 -1.65 -10.57
C GLU A 50 5.40 -0.71 -11.41
N LEU A 51 4.43 -0.02 -10.79
CA LEU A 51 3.56 0.94 -11.49
C LEU A 51 4.34 2.11 -12.09
N PHE A 52 5.37 2.58 -11.40
CA PHE A 52 6.17 3.70 -11.87
C PHE A 52 7.07 3.31 -13.06
N PHE A 53 7.78 2.19 -12.96
CA PHE A 53 8.74 1.76 -13.98
C PHE A 53 8.10 1.02 -15.15
N ALA A 54 7.25 0.02 -14.88
CA ALA A 54 6.70 -0.83 -15.94
C ALA A 54 5.50 -0.19 -16.66
N TYR A 55 4.75 0.68 -15.97
CA TYR A 55 3.51 1.25 -16.49
C TYR A 55 3.54 2.78 -16.63
N HIS A 56 4.69 3.42 -16.37
CA HIS A 56 4.89 4.87 -16.41
C HIS A 56 3.84 5.67 -15.63
N HIS A 57 3.31 5.11 -14.54
CA HIS A 57 2.27 5.74 -13.74
C HIS A 57 2.87 6.79 -12.79
N ARG A 58 3.10 8.01 -13.32
CA ARG A 58 3.81 9.09 -12.61
C ARG A 58 3.18 9.51 -11.28
N ARG A 59 1.89 9.25 -11.07
CA ARG A 59 1.18 9.60 -9.82
C ARG A 59 1.79 8.91 -8.59
N ARG A 60 2.38 7.71 -8.76
CA ARG A 60 3.02 6.96 -7.66
C ARG A 60 4.36 7.55 -7.19
N ARG A 61 4.90 8.57 -7.89
CA ARG A 61 6.16 9.24 -7.51
C ARG A 61 6.10 9.80 -6.09
N TYR A 62 4.98 10.42 -5.71
CA TYR A 62 4.85 11.04 -4.38
C TYR A 62 4.87 9.99 -3.28
N TYR A 63 4.20 8.87 -3.50
CA TYR A 63 4.25 7.75 -2.57
C TYR A 63 5.67 7.16 -2.44
N LEU A 64 6.39 7.00 -3.54
CA LEU A 64 7.77 6.52 -3.53
C LEU A 64 8.69 7.47 -2.75
N LEU A 65 8.55 8.79 -2.94
CA LEU A 65 9.27 9.79 -2.16
C LEU A 65 8.93 9.70 -0.68
N LEU A 66 7.64 9.62 -0.35
CA LEU A 66 7.18 9.49 1.04
C LEU A 66 7.74 8.21 1.70
N THR A 67 7.74 7.10 0.96
CA THR A 67 8.29 5.81 1.42
C THR A 67 9.80 5.92 1.67
N ALA A 68 10.54 6.55 0.76
CA ALA A 68 11.97 6.78 0.91
C ALA A 68 12.28 7.70 2.11
N THR A 69 11.50 8.76 2.30
CA THR A 69 11.64 9.64 3.46
C THR A 69 11.31 8.91 4.76
N ALA A 70 10.24 8.12 4.80
CA ALA A 70 9.88 7.32 5.97
C ALA A 70 10.98 6.30 6.31
N ALA A 71 11.57 5.66 5.29
CA ALA A 71 12.69 4.75 5.46
C ALA A 71 13.98 5.45 5.94
N ALA A 72 14.26 6.67 5.50
CA ALA A 72 15.40 7.45 5.98
C ALA A 72 15.24 7.88 7.45
N LEU A 73 13.99 8.14 7.87
CA LEU A 73 13.67 8.59 9.22
C LEU A 73 13.39 7.44 10.19
N LEU A 74 13.44 6.18 9.73
CA LEU A 74 13.14 4.96 10.53
C LEU A 74 13.79 4.96 11.93
N PRO A 75 15.06 5.38 12.11
CA PRO A 75 15.69 5.47 13.44
C PRO A 75 15.02 6.45 14.40
N LEU A 76 14.38 7.50 13.89
CA LEU A 76 13.62 8.44 14.72
C LEU A 76 12.28 7.82 15.15
N TRP A 77 11.64 7.05 14.26
CA TRP A 77 10.33 6.45 14.52
C TRP A 77 10.39 5.35 15.58
N THR A 78 11.50 4.61 15.69
CA THR A 78 11.66 3.56 16.72
C THR A 78 11.75 4.10 18.14
N THR A 79 11.91 5.41 18.31
CA THR A 79 11.91 6.06 19.63
C THR A 79 10.53 6.52 20.09
N LEU A 80 9.51 6.45 19.22
CA LEU A 80 8.15 6.86 19.54
C LEU A 80 7.37 5.74 20.24
N PRO A 81 6.63 6.06 21.32
CA PRO A 81 5.86 5.06 22.05
C PRO A 81 4.60 4.65 21.27
N TYR A 82 4.39 3.33 21.17
CA TYR A 82 3.14 2.70 20.77
C TYR A 82 2.48 3.35 19.53
N LEU A 83 1.25 3.84 19.69
CA LEU A 83 0.37 4.34 18.62
C LEU A 83 1.02 5.41 17.73
N TRP A 84 1.88 6.25 18.31
CA TRP A 84 2.54 7.34 17.58
C TRP A 84 3.57 6.84 16.57
N GLY A 85 4.17 5.68 16.81
CA GLY A 85 5.03 5.00 15.84
C GLY A 85 4.22 4.42 14.67
N TYR A 86 3.00 3.93 14.91
CA TYR A 86 2.16 3.29 13.88
C TYR A 86 1.40 4.28 12.99
N LEU A 87 0.95 5.39 13.56
CA LEU A 87 0.04 6.33 12.92
C LEU A 87 0.52 6.85 11.54
N PRO A 88 1.77 7.31 11.35
CA PRO A 88 2.24 7.81 10.05
C PRO A 88 2.26 6.72 8.98
N PHE A 89 2.68 5.50 9.34
CA PHE A 89 2.68 4.38 8.42
C PHE A 89 1.26 3.94 8.06
N ALA A 90 0.33 3.98 9.02
CA ALA A 90 -1.09 3.72 8.77
C ALA A 90 -1.69 4.76 7.81
N LEU A 91 -1.39 6.05 8.00
CA LEU A 91 -1.84 7.12 7.10
C LEU A 91 -1.26 6.98 5.69
N MET A 92 0.03 6.67 5.60
CA MET A 92 0.71 6.40 4.33
C MET A 92 0.09 5.19 3.61
N ALA A 93 -0.15 4.10 4.33
CA ALA A 93 -0.78 2.91 3.77
C ALA A 93 -2.22 3.17 3.31
N MET A 94 -2.97 3.98 4.08
CA MET A 94 -4.33 4.39 3.72
C MET A 94 -4.34 5.26 2.46
N TRP A 95 -3.42 6.22 2.33
CA TRP A 95 -3.27 7.01 1.11
C TRP A 95 -3.09 6.10 -0.09
N TYR A 96 -2.14 5.16 -0.02
CA TYR A 96 -1.84 4.26 -1.13
C TYR A 96 -3.05 3.41 -1.52
N LEU A 97 -3.78 2.90 -0.53
CA LEU A 97 -5.01 2.14 -0.74
C LEU A 97 -6.04 2.97 -1.51
N LEU A 98 -6.27 4.22 -1.12
CA LEU A 98 -7.21 5.12 -1.79
C LEU A 98 -6.81 5.35 -3.26
N GLU A 99 -5.52 5.54 -3.54
CA GLU A 99 -5.03 5.62 -4.91
C GLU A 99 -5.24 4.30 -5.68
N THR A 100 -4.99 3.15 -5.07
CA THR A 100 -5.21 1.85 -5.70
C THR A 100 -6.68 1.59 -5.99
N VAL A 101 -7.59 1.97 -5.09
CA VAL A 101 -9.05 1.87 -5.32
C VAL A 101 -9.50 2.79 -6.46
N TYR A 102 -8.97 4.02 -6.52
CA TYR A 102 -9.23 4.94 -7.62
C TYR A 102 -8.76 4.35 -8.95
N ASP A 103 -7.51 3.88 -9.01
CA ASP A 103 -6.93 3.30 -10.22
C ASP A 103 -7.67 2.04 -10.65
N PHE A 104 -8.05 1.17 -9.71
CA PHE A 104 -8.85 -0.02 -9.97
C PHE A 104 -10.20 0.34 -10.59
N SER A 105 -10.88 1.36 -10.05
CA SER A 105 -12.16 1.83 -10.58
C SER A 105 -12.04 2.35 -12.02
N VAL A 106 -10.95 3.06 -12.32
CA VAL A 106 -10.68 3.57 -13.68
C VAL A 106 -10.38 2.43 -14.65
N VAL A 107 -9.54 1.46 -14.26
CA VAL A 107 -9.17 0.31 -15.11
C VAL A 107 -10.39 -0.59 -15.36
N TYR A 108 -11.22 -0.82 -14.35
CA TYR A 108 -12.38 -1.70 -14.48
C TYR A 108 -13.51 -1.09 -15.32
N ARG A 109 -13.66 0.24 -15.32
CA ARG A 109 -14.67 0.96 -16.12
C ARG A 109 -14.28 1.17 -17.58
N ARG A 110 -13.05 0.85 -18.00
CA ARG A 110 -12.69 0.91 -19.42
C ARG A 110 -13.46 -0.14 -20.19
N HIS A 111 -14.12 0.28 -21.28
CA HIS A 111 -14.68 -0.64 -22.26
C HIS A 111 -13.58 -1.59 -22.76
N ARG A 112 -13.76 -2.89 -22.55
CA ARG A 112 -12.85 -3.90 -23.07
C ARG A 112 -13.08 -4.01 -24.57
N SER A 113 -12.01 -3.90 -25.36
CA SER A 113 -12.11 -4.30 -26.76
C SER A 113 -12.15 -5.83 -26.82
N PHE A 114 -12.79 -6.39 -27.85
CA PHE A 114 -12.92 -7.85 -28.04
C PHE A 114 -11.55 -8.60 -28.01
N TRP A 115 -10.45 -7.87 -28.19
CA TRP A 115 -9.08 -8.38 -28.24
C TRP A 115 -8.37 -8.43 -26.87
N ASP A 116 -9.01 -7.99 -25.78
CA ASP A 116 -8.45 -7.99 -24.42
C ASP A 116 -8.86 -9.23 -23.57
N LEU A 117 -9.40 -10.28 -24.20
CA LEU A 117 -9.79 -11.56 -23.59
C LEU A 117 -8.84 -12.69 -24.01
#